data_AF-A0AAV3XLW3-F1
#
_entry.id   AF-A0AAV3XLW3-F1
#
_cell.length_a   1.000
_cell.length_b   1.000
_cell.length_c   1.000
_cell.angle_alpha   90.00
_cell.angle_beta   90.00
_cell.angle_gamma   90.00
#
_symmetry.space_group_name_H-M   'P 1'
#
loop_
_entity.id
_entity.type
_entity.pdbx_description
1 polymer ?
#
loop_
_entity_poly.entity_id
_entity_poly.type
_entity_poly.pdbx_seq_one_letter_code
_entity_poly.pdbx_strand_id
1 'polypeptide(L)'
;MTRLPIQPRITPQQAQSIIVDVLQYIEVMPLLSNDYQIAIAQMVTLNLPGGGIFDALIAQAALKAEVAVLLTLNPNHFTRLAAGIAPLVQIPE
;
A
#
# COMPACT_ATOMS: atom_id res chain seq x y z
N MET A 1 -3.09 8.01 11.34
CA MET A 1 -1.91 8.50 10.59
C MET A 1 -0.76 8.69 11.55
N THR A 2 0.32 7.93 11.41
CA THR A 2 1.53 8.05 12.22
C THR A 2 2.48 9.07 11.58
N ARG A 3 2.99 10.01 12.38
CA ARG A 3 3.99 10.98 11.94
C ARG A 3 5.34 10.26 11.83
N LEU A 4 5.97 10.27 10.65
CA LEU A 4 7.34 9.76 10.50
C LEU A 4 8.29 10.57 11.39
N PRO A 5 9.12 9.93 12.23
CA PRO A 5 10.01 10.61 13.18
C PRO A 5 11.31 11.07 12.51
N ILE A 6 11.23 11.66 11.31
CA ILE A 6 12.40 12.11 10.54
C ILE A 6 12.78 13.54 10.96
N GLN A 7 14.08 13.78 11.12
CA GLN A 7 14.65 15.12 11.30
C GLN A 7 15.73 15.41 10.25
N PRO A 8 15.72 16.61 9.61
CA PRO A 8 14.71 17.67 9.75
C PRO A 8 13.35 17.24 9.19
N ARG A 9 12.27 17.93 9.61
CA ARG A 9 10.93 17.64 9.11
C ARG A 9 10.85 17.98 7.62
N ILE A 10 10.22 17.11 6.84
CA ILE A 10 9.89 17.37 5.44
C ILE A 10 8.79 18.42 5.40
N THR A 11 9.02 19.54 4.72
CA THR A 11 8.00 20.58 4.49
C THR A 11 7.01 20.13 3.41
N PRO A 12 5.78 20.69 3.36
CA PRO A 12 4.83 20.38 2.29
C PRO A 12 5.39 20.59 0.88
N GLN A 13 6.19 21.63 0.67
CA GLN A 13 6.83 21.92 -0.62
C GLN A 13 7.89 20.87 -0.99
N GLN A 14 8.70 20.43 -0.01
CA GLN A 14 9.64 19.33 -0.21
C GLN A 14 8.90 18.03 -0.53
N ALA A 15 7.82 17.72 0.20
CA ALA A 15 7.00 16.53 -0.07
C ALA A 15 6.41 16.55 -1.49
N GLN A 16 5.88 17.69 -1.94
CA GLN A 16 5.39 17.82 -3.32
C GLN A 16 6.49 17.58 -4.34
N SER A 17 7.68 18.17 -4.14
CA SER A 17 8.81 18.02 -5.06
C SER A 17 9.26 16.56 -5.16
N ILE A 18 9.35 15.86 -4.03
CA ILE A 18 9.70 14.44 -3.97
C ILE A 18 8.65 13.59 -4.71
N ILE A 19 7.35 13.85 -4.50
CA ILE A 19 6.29 13.12 -5.18
C ILE A 19 6.37 13.33 -6.71
N VAL A 20 6.53 14.58 -7.16
CA VAL A 20 6.64 14.89 -8.59
C VAL A 20 7.85 14.21 -9.24
N ASP A 21 8.99 14.17 -8.53
CA ASP A 21 10.19 13.50 -9.00
C ASP A 21 9.99 11.97 -9.10
N VAL A 22 9.47 11.34 -8.04
CA VAL A 22 9.20 9.89 -8.02
C VAL A 22 8.23 9.47 -9.13
N LEU A 23 7.21 10.28 -9.41
CA LEU A 23 6.22 10.02 -10.46
C LEU A 23 6.83 9.92 -11.87
N GLN A 24 8.05 10.40 -12.09
CA GLN A 24 8.75 10.25 -13.38
C GLN A 24 9.27 8.82 -13.62
N TYR A 25 9.39 8.01 -12.55
CA TYR A 25 10.02 6.69 -12.58
C TYR A 25 9.05 5.54 -12.31
N ILE A 26 7.78 5.83 -12.00
CA ILE A 26 6.77 4.83 -11.64
C ILE A 26 5.52 4.93 -12.49
N GLU A 27 4.85 3.80 -12.69
CA GLU A 27 3.49 3.76 -13.19
C GLU A 27 2.51 3.84 -12.03
N VAL A 28 1.53 4.75 -12.12
CA VAL A 28 0.49 4.90 -11.09
C VAL A 28 -0.66 3.97 -11.40
N MET A 29 -0.96 3.04 -10.48
CA MET A 29 -2.12 2.17 -10.57
C MET A 29 -3.35 2.82 -9.90
N PRO A 30 -4.35 3.29 -10.66
CA PRO A 30 -5.55 3.89 -10.06
C PRO A 30 -6.45 2.83 -9.45
N LEU A 31 -6.99 3.13 -8.27
CA LEU A 31 -8.07 2.36 -7.64
C LEU A 31 -9.41 3.04 -7.93
N LEU A 32 -10.37 2.26 -8.42
CA LEU A 32 -11.73 2.69 -8.71
C LEU A 32 -12.69 2.16 -7.65
N SER A 33 -13.94 2.61 -7.65
CA SER A 33 -14.94 2.25 -6.64
C SER A 33 -15.06 0.74 -6.40
N ASN A 34 -14.96 -0.08 -7.45
CA ASN A 34 -14.98 -1.54 -7.33
C ASN A 34 -13.78 -2.08 -6.54
N ASP A 35 -12.59 -1.51 -6.71
CA ASP A 35 -11.39 -1.90 -5.97
C ASP A 35 -11.54 -1.61 -4.48
N TYR A 36 -12.14 -0.46 -4.13
CA TYR A 36 -12.47 -0.14 -2.74
C TYR A 36 -13.47 -1.15 -2.14
N GLN A 37 -14.50 -1.52 -2.90
CA GLN A 37 -15.50 -2.50 -2.45
C GLN A 37 -14.86 -3.88 -2.21
N ILE A 38 -13.96 -4.32 -3.09
CA ILE A 38 -13.22 -5.58 -2.91
C ILE A 38 -12.35 -5.52 -1.66
N ALA A 39 -11.57 -4.45 -1.46
CA ALA A 39 -10.72 -4.30 -0.28
C ALA A 39 -11.54 -4.29 1.02
N ILE A 40 -12.68 -3.59 1.04
CA ILE A 40 -13.58 -3.56 2.21
C ILE A 40 -14.17 -4.95 2.47
N ALA A 41 -14.62 -5.65 1.43
CA ALA A 41 -15.18 -7.00 1.57
C ALA A 41 -14.13 -7.97 2.16
N GLN A 42 -12.88 -7.90 1.69
CA GLN A 42 -11.78 -8.70 2.25
C GLN A 42 -11.54 -8.40 3.73
N MET A 43 -11.54 -7.13 4.13
CA MET A 43 -11.40 -6.76 5.54
C MET A 43 -12.52 -7.30 6.42
N VAL A 44 -13.76 -7.29 5.93
CA VAL A 44 -14.91 -7.89 6.63
C VAL A 44 -14.73 -9.39 6.76
N THR A 45 -14.37 -10.09 5.68
CA THR A 45 -14.13 -11.55 5.69
C THR A 45 -13.05 -11.95 6.69
N LEU A 46 -12.00 -11.14 6.82
CA LEU A 46 -10.87 -11.40 7.72
C LEU A 46 -11.07 -10.82 9.13
N ASN A 47 -12.23 -10.21 9.40
CA ASN A 47 -12.54 -9.54 10.66
C ASN A 47 -11.44 -8.53 11.09
N LEU A 48 -10.91 -7.78 10.13
CA LEU A 48 -9.83 -6.82 10.36
C LEU A 48 -10.38 -5.46 10.78
N PRO A 49 -9.73 -4.78 11.75
CA PRO A 49 -10.12 -3.44 12.14
C PRO A 49 -9.84 -2.42 11.03
N GLY A 50 -10.62 -1.33 11.00
CA GLY A 50 -10.52 -0.29 9.97
C GLY A 50 -9.14 0.38 9.83
N GLY A 51 -8.27 0.28 10.84
CA GLY A 51 -6.90 0.79 10.77
C GLY A 51 -6.04 0.16 9.66
N GLY A 52 -6.40 -1.03 9.16
CA GLY A 52 -5.70 -1.73 8.08
C GLY A 52 -6.19 -1.42 6.67
N ILE A 53 -7.10 -0.45 6.47
CA ILE A 53 -7.72 -0.22 5.15
C ILE A 53 -6.71 0.22 4.08
N PHE A 54 -5.69 1.00 4.44
CA PHE A 54 -4.67 1.40 3.47
C PHE A 54 -3.81 0.20 3.05
N ASP A 55 -3.46 -0.71 3.97
CA ASP A 55 -2.75 -1.94 3.65
C ASP A 55 -3.61 -2.81 2.69
N ALA A 56 -4.92 -2.91 2.95
CA ALA A 56 -5.86 -3.64 2.10
C ALA A 56 -6.00 -3.03 0.69
N LEU A 57 -6.04 -1.70 0.57
CA LEU A 57 -6.10 -1.02 -0.72
C LEU A 57 -4.80 -1.21 -1.53
N ILE A 58 -3.64 -1.15 -0.87
CA ILE A 58 -2.35 -1.41 -1.52
C ILE A 58 -2.26 -2.88 -1.98
N ALA A 59 -2.71 -3.82 -1.15
CA ALA A 59 -2.82 -5.22 -1.53
C ALA A 59 -3.74 -5.42 -2.75
N GLN A 60 -4.91 -4.77 -2.75
CA GLN A 60 -5.83 -4.83 -3.90
C GLN A 60 -5.21 -4.23 -5.17
N ALA A 61 -4.42 -3.15 -5.05
CA ALA A 61 -3.68 -2.59 -6.18
C ALA A 61 -2.66 -3.60 -6.75
N ALA A 62 -1.94 -4.30 -5.88
CA ALA A 62 -0.98 -5.33 -6.29
C ALA A 62 -1.66 -6.51 -7.02
N LEU A 63 -2.82 -6.97 -6.52
CA LEU A 63 -3.60 -8.02 -7.19
C LEU A 63 -4.13 -7.55 -8.55
N LYS A 64 -4.69 -6.34 -8.61
CA LYS A 64 -5.22 -5.74 -9.84
C LYS A 64 -4.14 -5.57 -10.92
N ALA A 65 -2.93 -5.20 -10.51
CA ALA A 65 -1.80 -4.98 -11.40
C ALA A 65 -1.02 -6.26 -11.72
N GLU A 66 -1.41 -7.41 -11.15
CA GLU A 66 -0.76 -8.72 -11.34
C GLU A 66 0.76 -8.65 -11.11
N VAL A 67 1.19 -7.89 -10.10
CA VAL A 67 2.61 -7.67 -9.84
C VAL A 67 3.28 -8.97 -9.35
N ALA A 68 4.53 -9.17 -9.76
CA ALA A 68 5.34 -10.27 -9.24
C ALA A 68 5.80 -10.05 -7.79
N VAL A 69 5.93 -8.79 -7.36
CA VAL A 69 6.49 -8.42 -6.05
C VAL A 69 5.74 -7.23 -5.45
N LEU A 70 5.46 -7.31 -4.15
CA LEU A 70 5.02 -6.21 -3.29
C LEU A 70 6.15 -5.88 -2.31
N LEU A 71 6.83 -4.76 -2.55
CA LEU A 71 7.91 -4.28 -1.69
C LEU A 71 7.36 -3.51 -0.48
N THR A 72 7.80 -3.86 0.73
CA THR A 72 7.34 -3.21 1.96
C THR A 72 8.35 -3.32 3.10
N LEU A 73 8.38 -2.30 3.97
CA LEU A 73 9.12 -2.33 5.25
C LEU A 73 8.29 -2.91 6.40
N ASN A 74 7.02 -3.23 6.18
CA ASN A 74 6.08 -3.75 7.18
C ASN A 74 5.38 -5.03 6.69
N PRO A 75 6.13 -6.11 6.38
CA PRO A 75 5.59 -7.32 5.72
C PRO A 75 4.40 -7.96 6.45
N ASN A 76 4.43 -7.97 7.79
CA ASN A 76 3.37 -8.54 8.63
C ASN A 76 1.99 -7.88 8.42
N HIS A 77 1.96 -6.63 7.94
CA HIS A 77 0.70 -5.95 7.65
C HIS A 77 0.02 -6.51 6.40
N PHE A 78 0.81 -7.05 5.46
CA PHE A 78 0.37 -7.53 4.15
C PHE A 78 0.13 -9.04 4.11
N THR A 79 0.99 -9.83 4.75
CA THR A 79 0.88 -11.30 4.75
C THR A 79 -0.44 -11.82 5.33
N ARG A 80 -1.10 -11.03 6.19
CA ARG A 80 -2.42 -11.33 6.78
C ARG A 80 -3.63 -11.01 5.89
N LEU A 81 -3.47 -10.32 4.76
CA LEU A 81 -4.60 -9.74 3.99
C LEU A 81 -5.21 -10.67 2.93
N ALA A 82 -4.43 -11.56 2.32
CA ALA A 82 -4.94 -12.58 1.42
C ALA A 82 -3.87 -13.63 1.13
N ALA A 83 -4.29 -14.86 0.87
CA ALA A 83 -3.39 -15.95 0.47
C ALA A 83 -2.60 -15.61 -0.81
N GLY A 84 -3.19 -14.82 -1.72
CA GLY A 84 -2.49 -14.35 -2.93
C GLY A 84 -1.47 -13.24 -2.69
N ILE A 85 -1.48 -12.58 -1.52
CA ILE A 85 -0.57 -11.46 -1.23
C ILE A 85 0.72 -11.95 -0.56
N ALA A 86 0.61 -12.84 0.42
CA ALA A 86 1.78 -13.30 1.19
C ALA A 86 2.96 -13.77 0.32
N PRO A 87 2.76 -14.51 -0.80
CA PRO A 87 3.85 -14.90 -1.69
C PRO A 87 4.53 -13.75 -2.45
N LEU A 88 3.85 -12.61 -2.61
CA LEU A 88 4.38 -11.45 -3.33
C LEU A 88 5.25 -10.56 -2.43
N VAL A 89 5.08 -10.64 -1.11
CA VAL A 89 5.68 -9.71 -0.15
C VAL A 89 7.20 -9.92 -0.08
N GLN A 90 7.96 -8.84 -0.30
CA GLN A 90 9.41 -8.80 -0.11
C GLN A 90 9.83 -7.55 0.68
N ILE A 91 10.89 -7.69 1.46
CA ILE A 91 11.55 -6.57 2.15
C ILE A 91 12.65 -6.06 1.22
N PRO A 92 12.70 -4.75 0.89
CA PRO A 92 13.80 -4.18 0.12
C PRO A 92 15.17 -4.43 0.79
N GLU A 93 16.21 -4.72 -0.01
CA GLU A 93 17.61 -4.82 0.44
C GLU A 93 18.22 -3.48 0.84
#